data_AF-A0A0G1MS16-F1
#
_entry.id   AF-A0A0G1MS16-F1
#
_cell.length_a   1.000
_cell.length_b   1.000
_cell.length_c   1.000
_cell.angle_alpha   90.00
_cell.angle_beta   90.00
_cell.angle_gamma   90.00
#
_symmetry.space_group_name_H-M   'P 1'
#
loop_
_entity.id
_entity.type
_entity.pdbx_description
1 polymer ?
#
loop_
_entity_poly.entity_id
_entity_poly.type
_entity_poly.pdbx_seq_one_letter_code
_entity_poly.pdbx_strand_id
1 'polypeptide(L)'
;MNIDNILTVAVEAEFESAYRIFCSELRRIFPKPKLLLGTKHLIDFLRDRLKAVPARTVLNSRALYDDKTNSIIVTDHELRQDAVYRMFCFFHELGHVLHANLNPFLCSSNFYKLHDSTILADQTRGIIYSAVSEGMAQYLAISLSLQHGDMQLRRVAFSEHRAWSTAVSEFVLHGLKPLHDFDDRCRLGYQFVYQTDPILKELEKMILWPPETMEELRNPTAYRARLGI
;
A
#
# COMPACT_ATOMS: atom_id res chain seq x y z
N MET A 1 6.37 -7.22 -34.86
CA MET A 1 6.21 -7.31 -33.39
C MET A 1 4.94 -6.53 -33.05
N ASN A 2 3.95 -7.13 -32.38
CA ASN A 2 2.70 -6.43 -32.02
C ASN A 2 3.01 -5.36 -30.95
N ILE A 3 2.36 -4.18 -31.01
CA ILE A 3 2.50 -3.09 -30.04
C ILE A 3 2.23 -3.58 -28.61
N ASP A 4 1.27 -4.50 -28.45
CA ASP A 4 0.94 -5.10 -27.14
C ASP A 4 2.11 -5.90 -26.56
N ASN A 5 2.91 -6.56 -27.41
CA ASN A 5 4.09 -7.30 -26.95
C ASN A 5 5.21 -6.34 -26.52
N ILE A 6 5.35 -5.20 -27.19
CA ILE A 6 6.36 -4.18 -26.82
C ILE A 6 6.01 -3.57 -25.46
N LEU A 7 4.74 -3.20 -25.26
CA LEU A 7 4.26 -2.68 -23.98
C LEU A 7 4.44 -3.69 -22.85
N THR A 8 4.11 -4.96 -23.09
CA THR A 8 4.30 -6.03 -22.10
C THR A 8 5.76 -6.14 -21.66
N VAL A 9 6.69 -6.22 -22.61
CA VAL A 9 8.14 -6.33 -22.31
C VAL A 9 8.64 -5.09 -21.56
N ALA A 10 8.18 -3.90 -21.94
CA ALA A 10 8.55 -2.66 -21.26
C ALA A 10 8.07 -2.66 -19.80
N VAL A 11 6.81 -3.01 -19.54
CA VAL A 11 6.21 -3.04 -18.19
C VAL A 11 6.86 -4.11 -17.32
N GLU A 12 7.23 -5.26 -17.88
CA GLU A 12 8.00 -6.29 -17.16
C GLU A 12 9.39 -5.79 -16.75
N ALA A 13 10.06 -5.04 -17.63
CA ALA A 13 11.36 -4.44 -17.34
C ALA A 13 11.26 -3.33 -16.28
N GLU A 14 10.21 -2.50 -16.34
CA GLU A 14 9.89 -1.49 -15.31
C GLU A 14 9.68 -2.14 -13.94
N PHE A 15 8.89 -3.22 -13.88
CA PHE A 15 8.65 -3.97 -12.66
C PHE A 15 9.93 -4.62 -12.11
N GLU A 16 10.74 -5.23 -12.98
CA GLU A 16 12.03 -5.80 -12.58
C GLU A 16 12.97 -4.74 -12.01
N SER A 17 13.03 -3.56 -12.64
CA SER A 17 13.80 -2.43 -12.14
C SER A 17 13.30 -2.01 -10.76
N ALA A 18 11.99 -1.79 -10.62
CA ALA A 18 11.36 -1.40 -9.35
C ALA A 18 11.68 -2.40 -8.23
N TYR A 19 11.54 -3.70 -8.50
CA TYR A 19 11.84 -4.76 -7.53
C TYR A 19 13.30 -4.73 -7.09
N ARG A 20 14.26 -4.56 -8.02
CA ARG A 20 15.69 -4.48 -7.68
C ARG A 20 16.02 -3.27 -6.82
N ILE A 21 15.51 -2.10 -7.19
CA ILE A 21 15.69 -0.86 -6.41
C ILE A 21 15.13 -1.05 -5.01
N PHE A 22 13.89 -1.54 -4.91
CA PHE A 22 13.21 -1.77 -3.65
C PHE A 22 14.01 -2.72 -2.73
N CYS A 23 14.47 -3.85 -3.26
CA CYS A 23 15.30 -4.79 -2.50
C CYS A 23 16.66 -4.21 -2.09
N SER A 24 17.29 -3.42 -2.97
CA SER A 24 18.58 -2.77 -2.71
C SER A 24 18.48 -1.74 -1.58
N GLU A 25 17.51 -0.84 -1.65
CA GLU A 25 17.31 0.22 -0.65
C GLU A 25 16.92 -0.35 0.72
N LEU A 26 16.07 -1.38 0.74
CA LEU A 26 15.71 -2.09 1.97
C LEU A 26 16.80 -3.05 2.45
N ARG A 27 17.84 -3.30 1.65
CA ARG A 27 18.87 -4.31 1.89
C ARG A 27 18.28 -5.68 2.24
N ARG A 28 17.19 -6.05 1.56
CA ARG A 28 16.40 -7.24 1.86
C ARG A 28 15.86 -7.86 0.57
N ILE A 29 15.83 -9.19 0.55
CA ILE A 29 15.26 -9.96 -0.55
C ILE A 29 14.04 -10.69 -0.01
N PHE A 30 12.92 -10.57 -0.70
CA PHE A 30 11.68 -11.32 -0.44
C PHE A 30 11.21 -11.99 -1.73
N PRO A 31 10.39 -13.06 -1.65
CA PRO A 31 9.87 -13.75 -2.83
C PRO A 31 9.27 -12.75 -3.83
N LYS A 32 9.89 -12.63 -5.02
CA LYS A 32 9.42 -11.72 -6.07
C LYS A 32 7.99 -12.10 -6.46
N PRO A 33 7.03 -11.16 -6.44
CA PRO A 33 5.68 -11.45 -6.87
C PRO A 33 5.62 -11.65 -8.38
N LYS A 34 4.66 -12.44 -8.85
CA LYS A 34 4.37 -12.56 -10.28
C LYS A 34 3.72 -11.26 -10.76
N LEU A 35 3.99 -10.88 -12.01
CA LEU A 35 3.32 -9.75 -12.64
C LEU A 35 2.21 -10.28 -13.55
N LEU A 36 0.98 -9.82 -13.33
CA LEU A 36 -0.20 -10.19 -14.09
C LEU A 36 -0.73 -8.95 -14.82
N LEU A 37 -0.63 -8.96 -16.15
CA LEU A 37 -0.99 -7.80 -16.97
C LEU A 37 -2.36 -7.98 -17.62
N GLY A 38 -3.20 -6.96 -17.46
CA GLY A 38 -4.48 -6.80 -18.12
C GLY A 38 -5.68 -7.00 -17.20
N THR A 39 -6.78 -6.34 -17.57
CA THR A 39 -7.98 -6.18 -16.72
C THR A 39 -8.65 -7.51 -16.39
N LYS A 40 -8.45 -8.55 -17.21
CA LYS A 40 -8.97 -9.91 -16.95
C LYS A 40 -8.55 -10.42 -15.57
N HIS A 41 -7.32 -10.15 -15.15
CA HIS A 41 -6.79 -10.63 -13.87
C HIS A 41 -7.43 -9.89 -12.69
N LEU A 42 -7.75 -8.61 -12.85
CA LEU A 42 -8.53 -7.86 -11.87
C LEU A 42 -9.95 -8.41 -11.75
N ILE A 43 -10.59 -8.74 -12.88
CA ILE A 43 -11.94 -9.33 -12.89
C ILE A 43 -11.94 -10.70 -12.21
N ASP A 44 -10.93 -11.53 -12.47
CA ASP A 44 -10.81 -12.85 -11.83
C ASP A 44 -10.55 -12.72 -10.32
N PHE A 45 -9.65 -11.82 -9.92
CA PHE A 45 -9.43 -11.47 -8.51
C PHE A 45 -10.74 -11.03 -7.84
N LEU A 46 -11.46 -10.11 -8.47
CA LEU A 46 -12.74 -9.61 -8.00
C LEU A 46 -13.76 -10.74 -7.87
N ARG A 47 -13.92 -11.59 -8.89
CA ARG A 47 -14.89 -12.71 -8.85
C ARG A 47 -14.63 -13.65 -7.67
N ASP A 48 -13.35 -13.92 -7.38
CA ASP A 48 -12.94 -14.82 -6.31
C ASP A 48 -12.99 -14.19 -4.91
N ARG A 49 -13.14 -12.87 -4.80
CA ARG A 49 -13.00 -12.10 -3.54
C ARG A 49 -14.16 -11.16 -3.22
N LEU A 50 -15.08 -10.88 -4.17
CA LEU A 50 -16.20 -9.94 -4.08
C LEU A 50 -17.26 -10.25 -3.02
N LYS A 51 -17.15 -11.34 -2.27
CA LYS A 51 -17.98 -11.51 -1.06
C LYS A 51 -17.59 -10.55 0.07
N ALA A 52 -16.39 -9.96 0.01
CA ALA A 52 -15.75 -9.27 1.14
C ALA A 52 -15.17 -7.88 0.84
N VAL A 53 -15.25 -7.39 -0.42
CA VAL A 53 -14.63 -6.12 -0.82
C VAL A 53 -15.66 -5.19 -1.45
N PRO A 54 -15.79 -3.92 -1.00
CA PRO A 54 -16.58 -2.94 -1.71
C PRO A 54 -16.03 -2.79 -3.14
N ALA A 55 -16.81 -3.21 -4.14
CA ALA A 55 -16.41 -3.21 -5.55
C ALA A 55 -15.83 -1.85 -6.01
N ARG A 56 -16.29 -0.76 -5.40
CA ARG A 56 -15.85 0.61 -5.68
C ARG A 56 -14.37 0.87 -5.37
N THR A 57 -13.82 0.24 -4.33
CA THR A 57 -12.41 0.42 -3.95
C THR A 57 -11.48 -0.24 -4.97
N VAL A 58 -11.84 -1.45 -5.42
CA VAL A 58 -11.03 -2.24 -6.36
C VAL A 58 -11.13 -1.75 -7.80
N LEU A 59 -12.28 -1.19 -8.21
CA LEU A 59 -12.45 -0.63 -9.55
C LEU A 59 -11.65 0.66 -9.78
N ASN A 60 -11.21 1.31 -8.71
CA ASN A 60 -10.33 2.47 -8.76
C ASN A 60 -8.84 2.10 -8.56
N SER A 61 -8.55 0.84 -8.21
CA SER A 61 -7.19 0.35 -8.01
C SER A 61 -6.45 0.28 -9.34
N ARG A 62 -5.35 1.02 -9.42
CA ARG A 62 -4.49 1.14 -10.60
C ARG A 62 -3.63 -0.11 -10.76
N ALA A 63 -2.95 -0.47 -9.68
CA ALA A 63 -2.35 -1.77 -9.47
C ALA A 63 -2.95 -2.41 -8.21
N LEU A 64 -2.74 -3.71 -8.03
CA LEU A 64 -3.22 -4.44 -6.86
C LEU A 64 -2.34 -5.65 -6.57
N TYR A 65 -1.89 -5.77 -5.33
CA TYR A 65 -1.25 -6.97 -4.81
C TYR A 65 -2.26 -8.00 -4.27
N ASP A 66 -2.17 -9.23 -4.78
CA ASP A 66 -2.86 -10.41 -4.27
C ASP A 66 -1.91 -11.28 -3.44
N ASP A 67 -2.12 -11.30 -2.12
CA ASP A 67 -1.30 -12.03 -1.16
C ASP A 67 -1.41 -13.55 -1.32
N LYS A 68 -2.54 -14.07 -1.79
CA LYS A 68 -2.75 -15.52 -1.93
C LYS A 68 -2.00 -16.12 -3.09
N THR A 69 -1.88 -15.38 -4.19
CA THR A 69 -1.16 -15.82 -5.39
C THR A 69 0.25 -15.21 -5.47
N ASN A 70 0.62 -14.36 -4.51
CA ASN A 70 1.83 -13.53 -4.53
C ASN A 70 2.02 -12.86 -5.89
N SER A 71 1.01 -12.08 -6.31
CA SER A 71 0.98 -11.48 -7.65
C SER A 71 0.60 -10.00 -7.58
N ILE A 72 1.22 -9.18 -8.42
CA ILE A 72 0.83 -7.80 -8.67
C ILE A 72 0.06 -7.76 -9.99
N ILE A 73 -1.17 -7.26 -9.92
CA ILE A 73 -2.07 -7.10 -11.06
C ILE A 73 -1.96 -5.66 -11.56
N VAL A 74 -1.76 -5.46 -12.85
CA VAL A 74 -1.78 -4.16 -13.52
C VAL A 74 -2.87 -4.15 -14.58
N THR A 75 -3.79 -3.19 -14.51
CA THR A 75 -4.92 -3.12 -15.43
C THR A 75 -4.52 -2.60 -16.81
N ASP A 76 -5.35 -2.82 -17.84
CA ASP A 76 -5.08 -2.31 -19.20
C ASP A 76 -5.04 -0.78 -19.27
N HIS A 77 -5.77 -0.11 -18.37
CA HIS A 77 -5.72 1.34 -18.23
C HIS A 77 -4.32 1.80 -17.78
N GLU A 78 -3.73 1.11 -16.82
CA GLU A 78 -2.40 1.46 -16.30
C GLU A 78 -1.26 1.12 -17.24
N LEU A 79 -1.42 0.09 -18.07
CA LEU A 79 -0.46 -0.21 -19.15
C LEU A 79 -0.25 0.99 -20.08
N ARG A 80 -1.21 1.92 -20.16
CA ARG A 80 -1.16 3.12 -21.00
C ARG A 80 -0.70 4.38 -20.27
N GLN A 81 -0.51 4.34 -18.95
CA GLN A 81 0.02 5.48 -18.20
C GLN A 81 1.49 5.76 -18.53
N ASP A 82 2.00 6.84 -17.96
CA ASP A 82 3.43 7.14 -17.98
C ASP A 82 4.23 6.08 -17.18
N ALA A 83 5.38 5.68 -17.73
CA ALA A 83 6.25 4.65 -17.14
C ALA A 83 6.75 5.04 -15.73
N VAL A 84 7.00 6.32 -15.48
CA VAL A 84 7.45 6.83 -14.19
C VAL A 84 6.35 6.64 -13.15
N TYR A 85 5.10 6.92 -13.52
CA TYR A 85 3.97 6.72 -12.62
C TYR A 85 3.73 5.23 -12.33
N ARG A 86 3.86 4.36 -13.34
CA ARG A 86 3.80 2.90 -13.10
C ARG A 86 4.89 2.43 -12.15
N MET A 87 6.12 2.93 -12.29
CA MET A 87 7.21 2.57 -11.39
C MET A 87 6.92 2.98 -9.94
N PHE A 88 6.30 4.15 -9.73
CA PHE A 88 5.79 4.57 -8.42
C PHE A 88 4.74 3.58 -7.87
N CYS A 89 3.76 3.18 -8.69
CA CYS A 89 2.77 2.19 -8.30
C CYS A 89 3.42 0.83 -7.97
N PHE A 90 4.45 0.40 -8.70
CA PHE A 90 5.17 -0.82 -8.36
C PHE A 90 5.85 -0.73 -6.99
N PHE A 91 6.45 0.40 -6.62
CA PHE A 91 6.98 0.56 -5.26
C PHE A 91 5.89 0.46 -4.19
N HIS A 92 4.71 1.01 -4.45
CA HIS A 92 3.56 0.91 -3.54
C HIS A 92 3.15 -0.55 -3.35
N GLU A 93 2.90 -1.28 -4.43
CA GLU A 93 2.49 -2.69 -4.35
C GLU A 93 3.59 -3.60 -3.75
N LEU A 94 4.86 -3.31 -4.01
CA LEU A 94 5.99 -3.98 -3.35
C LEU A 94 6.03 -3.72 -1.84
N GLY A 95 5.52 -2.57 -1.39
CA GLY A 95 5.23 -2.31 0.03
C GLY A 95 4.26 -3.33 0.61
N HIS A 96 3.14 -3.60 -0.05
CA HIS A 96 2.20 -4.64 0.40
C HIS A 96 2.81 -6.05 0.39
N VAL A 97 3.67 -6.36 -0.58
CA VAL A 97 4.42 -7.62 -0.61
C VAL A 97 5.32 -7.73 0.61
N LEU A 98 6.05 -6.66 0.96
CA LEU A 98 6.88 -6.60 2.15
C LEU A 98 6.06 -6.85 3.43
N HIS A 99 4.89 -6.20 3.55
CA HIS A 99 4.01 -6.34 4.72
C HIS A 99 3.56 -7.79 4.87
N ALA A 100 3.05 -8.41 3.81
CA ALA A 100 2.56 -9.79 3.85
C ALA A 100 3.67 -10.80 4.18
N ASN A 101 4.91 -10.53 3.77
CA ASN A 101 6.06 -11.40 4.08
C ASN A 101 6.57 -11.25 5.53
N LEU A 102 6.49 -10.04 6.09
CA LEU A 102 6.97 -9.77 7.45
C LEU A 102 5.91 -10.05 8.52
N ASN A 103 4.66 -9.71 8.23
CA ASN A 103 3.54 -9.88 9.12
C ASN A 103 2.30 -10.35 8.34
N PRO A 104 1.97 -11.65 8.37
CA PRO A 104 0.79 -12.19 7.69
C PRO A 104 -0.54 -11.60 8.17
N PHE A 105 -0.58 -10.92 9.32
CA PHE A 105 -1.77 -10.19 9.74
C PHE A 105 -2.00 -8.91 8.93
N LEU A 106 -0.96 -8.40 8.26
CA LEU A 106 -0.98 -7.20 7.42
C LEU A 106 -1.20 -7.49 5.92
N CYS A 107 -1.85 -8.61 5.58
CA CYS A 107 -2.22 -8.92 4.20
C CYS A 107 -3.69 -8.60 3.90
N SER A 108 -3.99 -8.35 2.62
CA SER A 108 -5.34 -7.98 2.15
C SER A 108 -6.38 -9.05 2.48
N SER A 109 -6.05 -10.33 2.34
CA SER A 109 -6.97 -11.41 2.70
C SER A 109 -7.38 -11.41 4.18
N ASN A 110 -6.48 -11.04 5.10
CA ASN A 110 -6.80 -10.92 6.52
C ASN A 110 -7.66 -9.68 6.79
N PHE A 111 -7.39 -8.55 6.13
CA PHE A 111 -8.19 -7.32 6.28
C PHE A 111 -9.64 -7.53 5.93
N TYR A 112 -9.90 -8.17 4.78
CA TYR A 112 -11.26 -8.46 4.34
C TYR A 112 -12.00 -9.37 5.31
N LYS A 113 -11.31 -10.41 5.82
CA LYS A 113 -11.89 -11.30 6.84
C LYS A 113 -12.25 -10.55 8.13
N LEU A 114 -11.38 -9.66 8.60
CA LEU A 114 -11.62 -8.87 9.81
C LEU A 114 -12.74 -7.85 9.62
N HIS A 115 -12.78 -7.19 8.46
CA HIS A 115 -13.80 -6.21 8.11
C HIS A 115 -15.21 -6.82 8.03
N ASP A 116 -15.31 -8.07 7.55
CA ASP A 116 -16.57 -8.83 7.48
C ASP A 116 -16.98 -9.50 8.79
N SER A 117 -16.16 -9.40 9.85
CA SER A 117 -16.48 -10.00 11.15
C SER A 117 -17.74 -9.36 11.74
N THR A 118 -18.55 -10.15 12.45
CA THR A 118 -19.66 -9.63 13.25
C THR A 118 -19.20 -9.04 14.58
N ILE A 119 -17.92 -9.21 14.94
CA ILE A 119 -17.34 -8.73 16.18
C ILE A 119 -16.75 -7.34 15.92
N LEU A 120 -17.28 -6.32 16.60
CA LEU A 120 -16.86 -4.92 16.42
C LEU A 120 -15.35 -4.71 16.65
N ALA A 121 -14.76 -5.42 17.60
CA ALA A 121 -13.32 -5.35 17.86
C ALA A 121 -12.48 -5.84 16.67
N ASP A 122 -12.93 -6.90 15.98
CA ASP A 122 -12.26 -7.42 14.79
C ASP A 122 -12.44 -6.48 13.60
N GLN A 123 -13.64 -5.92 13.40
CA GLN A 123 -13.87 -4.89 12.38
C GLN A 123 -12.95 -3.69 12.58
N THR A 124 -12.81 -3.24 13.83
CA THR A 124 -11.91 -2.14 14.20
C THR A 124 -10.46 -2.48 13.89
N ARG A 125 -10.02 -3.70 14.22
CA ARG A 125 -8.68 -4.19 13.87
C ARG A 125 -8.45 -4.23 12.35
N GLY A 126 -9.45 -4.68 11.58
CA GLY A 126 -9.40 -4.68 10.12
C GLY A 126 -9.24 -3.28 9.53
N ILE A 127 -9.96 -2.30 10.09
CA ILE A 127 -9.81 -0.87 9.72
C ILE A 127 -8.39 -0.37 10.01
N ILE A 128 -7.87 -0.64 11.21
CA ILE A 128 -6.53 -0.19 11.61
C ILE A 128 -5.48 -0.81 10.69
N TYR A 129 -5.52 -2.13 10.49
CA TYR A 129 -4.50 -2.80 9.69
C TYR A 129 -4.55 -2.41 8.22
N SER A 130 -5.74 -2.22 7.64
CA SER A 130 -5.88 -1.69 6.29
C SER A 130 -5.29 -0.27 6.19
N ALA A 131 -5.62 0.62 7.12
CA ALA A 131 -5.09 1.98 7.15
C ALA A 131 -3.56 1.99 7.19
N VAL A 132 -2.97 1.23 8.13
CA VAL A 132 -1.51 1.19 8.34
C VAL A 132 -0.79 0.56 7.15
N SER A 133 -1.32 -0.53 6.59
CA SER A 133 -0.72 -1.18 5.42
C SER A 133 -0.70 -0.25 4.21
N GLU A 134 -1.81 0.40 3.89
CA GLU A 134 -1.91 1.38 2.79
C GLU A 134 -0.99 2.58 3.04
N GLY A 135 -0.99 3.10 4.27
CA GLY A 135 -0.12 4.20 4.68
C GLY A 135 1.37 3.90 4.56
N MET A 136 1.81 2.72 5.00
CA MET A 136 3.20 2.28 4.91
C MET A 136 3.63 2.03 3.46
N ALA A 137 2.78 1.39 2.66
CA ALA A 137 3.05 1.14 1.25
C ALA A 137 3.25 2.46 0.49
N GLN A 138 2.38 3.43 0.75
CA GLN A 138 2.50 4.77 0.18
C GLN A 138 3.74 5.53 0.66
N TYR A 139 4.04 5.49 1.97
CA TYR A 139 5.23 6.13 2.53
C TYR A 139 6.52 5.55 1.94
N LEU A 140 6.59 4.21 1.79
CA LEU A 140 7.71 3.54 1.15
C LEU A 140 7.86 3.95 -0.31
N ALA A 141 6.77 3.98 -1.07
CA ALA A 141 6.79 4.39 -2.48
C ALA A 141 7.32 5.82 -2.63
N ILE A 142 6.88 6.76 -1.80
CA ILE A 142 7.36 8.14 -1.78
C ILE A 142 8.85 8.18 -1.40
N SER A 143 9.24 7.53 -0.30
CA SER A 143 10.62 7.54 0.21
C SER A 143 11.63 7.00 -0.81
N LEU A 144 11.32 5.84 -1.41
CA LEU A 144 12.16 5.23 -2.44
C LEU A 144 12.24 6.10 -3.70
N SER A 145 11.11 6.67 -4.11
CA SER A 145 11.06 7.55 -5.27
C SER A 145 11.89 8.83 -5.09
N LEU A 146 11.94 9.36 -3.87
CA LEU A 146 12.79 10.50 -3.54
C LEU A 146 14.28 10.14 -3.58
N GLN A 147 14.63 8.90 -3.20
CA GLN A 147 16.01 8.40 -3.14
C GLN A 147 16.56 7.93 -4.50
N HIS A 148 15.71 7.44 -5.41
CA HIS A 148 16.08 6.81 -6.68
C HIS A 148 16.88 7.69 -7.67
N GLY A 149 16.91 9.01 -7.48
CA GLY A 149 17.69 9.95 -8.30
C GLY A 149 17.01 10.40 -9.60
N ASP A 150 15.98 9.70 -10.08
CA ASP A 150 15.15 10.12 -11.21
C ASP A 150 14.30 11.35 -10.84
N MET A 151 14.50 12.46 -11.57
CA MET A 151 13.80 13.72 -11.34
C MET A 151 12.30 13.67 -11.61
N GLN A 152 11.83 12.86 -12.56
CA GLN A 152 10.39 12.71 -12.82
C GLN A 152 9.74 11.90 -11.70
N LEU A 153 10.41 10.85 -11.24
CA LEU A 153 9.91 10.02 -10.15
C LEU A 153 9.82 10.82 -8.83
N ARG A 154 10.79 11.70 -8.59
CA ARG A 154 10.74 12.69 -7.50
C ARG A 154 9.54 13.62 -7.60
N ARG A 155 9.20 14.11 -8.80
CA ARG A 155 8.02 14.98 -9.01
C ARG A 155 6.73 14.24 -8.68
N VAL A 156 6.59 12.99 -9.12
CA VAL A 156 5.46 12.12 -8.74
C VAL A 156 5.41 11.98 -7.22
N ALA A 157 6.52 11.64 -6.58
CA ALA A 157 6.60 11.50 -5.12
C ALA A 157 6.20 12.77 -4.36
N PHE A 158 6.62 13.96 -4.81
CA PHE A 158 6.20 15.21 -4.19
C PHE A 158 4.71 15.51 -4.37
N SER A 159 4.15 15.21 -5.55
CA SER A 159 2.73 15.37 -5.82
C SER A 159 1.90 14.47 -4.90
N GLU A 160 2.29 13.20 -4.81
CA GLU A 160 1.66 12.20 -3.93
C GLU A 160 1.83 12.60 -2.46
N HIS A 161 3.04 12.94 -2.02
CA HIS A 161 3.28 13.42 -0.65
C HIS A 161 2.34 14.59 -0.28
N ARG A 162 2.19 15.57 -1.16
CA ARG A 162 1.25 16.69 -0.94
C ARG A 162 -0.19 16.18 -0.85
N ALA A 163 -0.65 15.37 -1.80
CA ALA A 163 -2.02 14.86 -1.81
C ALA A 163 -2.37 14.09 -0.52
N TRP A 164 -1.44 13.28 -0.02
CA TRP A 164 -1.65 12.46 1.17
C TRP A 164 -1.47 13.24 2.49
N SER A 165 -0.64 14.28 2.50
CA SER A 165 -0.42 15.10 3.71
C SER A 165 -1.51 16.15 3.93
N THR A 166 -2.11 16.69 2.87
CA THR A 166 -3.06 17.81 2.95
C THR A 166 -4.50 17.39 3.23
N ALA A 167 -4.81 16.09 3.11
CA ALA A 167 -6.18 15.64 2.88
C ALA A 167 -6.81 14.81 4.01
N VAL A 168 -6.21 14.76 5.20
CA VAL A 168 -6.89 14.26 6.41
C VAL A 168 -7.51 15.44 7.11
N SER A 169 -8.84 15.47 7.21
CA SER A 169 -9.54 16.52 7.96
C SER A 169 -9.14 16.49 9.44
N GLU A 170 -9.01 17.67 10.07
CA GLU A 170 -8.79 17.78 11.52
C GLU A 170 -9.82 16.96 12.32
N PHE A 171 -11.05 16.82 11.81
CA PHE A 171 -12.09 15.98 12.42
C PHE A 171 -11.75 14.49 12.45
N VAL A 172 -11.05 13.96 11.44
CA VAL A 172 -10.60 12.55 11.42
C VAL A 172 -9.44 12.34 12.40
N LEU A 173 -8.52 13.30 12.46
CA LEU A 173 -7.41 13.33 13.42
C LEU A 173 -7.89 13.40 14.87
N HIS A 174 -8.91 14.22 15.15
CA HIS A 174 -9.51 14.38 16.47
C HIS A 174 -10.64 13.37 16.78
N GLY A 175 -10.90 12.40 15.88
CA GLY A 175 -11.89 11.35 16.11
C GLY A 175 -13.35 11.79 16.11
N LEU A 176 -13.65 12.97 15.56
CA LEU A 176 -14.97 13.62 15.52
C LEU A 176 -15.85 13.14 14.35
N LYS A 177 -15.29 12.43 13.37
CA LYS A 177 -16.03 11.81 12.25
C LYS A 177 -15.76 10.30 12.20
N PRO A 178 -16.78 9.46 11.95
CA PRO A 178 -16.55 8.04 11.72
C PRO A 178 -15.75 7.80 10.42
N LEU A 179 -14.77 6.91 10.50
CA LEU A 179 -13.85 6.51 9.41
C LEU A 179 -14.53 5.52 8.45
N HIS A 180 -15.62 5.94 7.82
CA HIS A 180 -16.32 5.12 6.83
C HIS A 180 -15.69 5.20 5.43
N ASP A 181 -14.98 6.28 5.12
CA ASP A 181 -14.31 6.46 3.83
C ASP A 181 -12.96 5.70 3.81
N PHE A 182 -12.73 4.92 2.75
CA PHE A 182 -11.48 4.18 2.57
C PHE A 182 -10.28 5.12 2.40
N ASP A 183 -10.44 6.20 1.64
CA ASP A 183 -9.36 7.14 1.35
C ASP A 183 -8.94 7.88 2.62
N ASP A 184 -9.91 8.27 3.48
CA ASP A 184 -9.62 8.89 4.78
C ASP A 184 -8.83 7.95 5.70
N ARG A 185 -9.11 6.64 5.65
CA ARG A 185 -8.38 5.62 6.43
C ARG A 185 -6.95 5.46 5.93
N CYS A 186 -6.74 5.32 4.63
CA CYS A 186 -5.40 5.19 4.05
C CYS A 186 -4.54 6.40 4.37
N ARG A 187 -5.11 7.62 4.26
CA ARG A 187 -4.40 8.85 4.58
C ARG A 187 -4.06 8.98 6.07
N LEU A 188 -4.97 8.57 6.96
CA LEU A 188 -4.68 8.51 8.40
C LEU A 188 -3.50 7.57 8.67
N GLY A 189 -3.47 6.38 8.05
CA GLY A 189 -2.34 5.47 8.14
C GLY A 189 -1.04 6.07 7.61
N TYR A 190 -1.09 6.80 6.49
CA TYR A 190 0.08 7.50 5.96
C TYR A 190 0.62 8.55 6.94
N GLN A 191 -0.27 9.38 7.52
CA GLN A 191 0.12 10.37 8.51
C GLN A 191 0.71 9.74 9.76
N PHE A 192 0.13 8.64 10.25
CA PHE A 192 0.67 7.86 11.35
C PHE A 192 2.10 7.41 11.07
N VAL A 193 2.35 6.83 9.90
CA VAL A 193 3.68 6.38 9.48
C VAL A 193 4.64 7.56 9.38
N TYR A 194 4.24 8.62 8.68
CA TYR A 194 5.05 9.81 8.48
C TYR A 194 5.44 10.49 9.80
N GLN A 195 4.50 10.63 10.75
CA GLN A 195 4.73 11.23 12.06
C GLN A 195 5.47 10.31 13.04
N THR A 196 5.45 9.00 12.79
CA THR A 196 6.34 8.06 13.49
C THR A 196 7.79 8.25 13.05
N ASP A 197 8.03 9.03 11.99
CA ASP A 197 9.34 9.40 11.43
C ASP A 197 10.32 8.23 11.34
N PRO A 198 9.91 7.09 10.75
CA PRO A 198 10.76 5.94 10.78
C PRO A 198 11.96 6.17 9.86
N ILE A 199 13.17 6.14 10.41
CA ILE A 199 14.31 5.63 9.63
C ILE A 199 13.85 4.27 9.08
N LEU A 200 14.16 3.90 7.83
CA LEU A 200 13.68 2.65 7.19
C LEU A 200 13.73 1.38 8.08
N LYS A 201 14.63 1.31 9.06
CA LYS A 201 14.70 0.24 10.08
C LYS A 201 13.53 0.20 11.09
N GLU A 202 12.89 1.34 11.33
CA GLU A 202 11.73 1.48 12.21
C GLU A 202 10.42 1.11 11.51
N LEU A 203 10.35 1.20 10.17
CA LEU A 203 9.21 0.67 9.40
C LEU A 203 9.04 -0.83 9.61
N GLU A 204 10.13 -1.61 9.66
CA GLU A 204 10.05 -3.05 9.95
C GLU A 204 9.44 -3.31 11.34
N LYS A 205 9.74 -2.48 12.34
CA LYS A 205 9.09 -2.57 13.66
C LYS A 205 7.60 -2.28 13.56
N MET A 206 7.18 -1.28 12.78
CA MET A 206 5.77 -0.94 12.57
C MET A 206 5.01 -2.04 11.82
N ILE A 207 5.67 -2.74 10.90
CA ILE A 207 5.09 -3.89 10.21
C ILE A 207 4.91 -5.06 11.19
N LEU A 208 5.92 -5.35 12.01
CA LEU A 208 5.87 -6.45 12.97
C LEU A 208 4.89 -6.17 14.14
N TRP A 209 4.79 -4.91 14.55
CA TRP A 209 4.00 -4.45 15.69
C TRP A 209 3.10 -3.28 15.27
N PRO A 210 2.08 -3.49 14.42
CA PRO A 210 1.19 -2.39 14.00
C PRO A 210 0.42 -1.82 15.21
N PRO A 211 -0.15 -0.60 15.08
CA PRO A 211 -1.01 -0.06 16.11
C PRO A 211 -2.20 -1.00 16.36
N GLU A 212 -2.57 -1.17 17.63
CA GLU A 212 -3.61 -2.11 18.05
C GLU A 212 -4.96 -1.42 18.30
N THR A 213 -4.93 -0.09 18.46
CA THR A 213 -6.10 0.73 18.77
C THR A 213 -6.20 1.91 17.82
N MET A 214 -7.42 2.46 17.69
CA MET A 214 -7.63 3.71 16.95
C MET A 214 -6.93 4.90 17.60
N GLU A 215 -6.68 4.85 18.91
CA GLU A 215 -5.92 5.86 19.63
C GLU A 215 -4.46 5.82 19.20
N GLU A 216 -3.83 4.65 19.16
CA GLU A 216 -2.45 4.48 18.66
C GLU A 216 -2.30 4.95 17.21
N LEU A 217 -3.27 4.61 16.34
CA LEU A 217 -3.25 5.03 14.95
C LEU A 217 -3.35 6.56 14.79
N ARG A 218 -4.12 7.24 15.64
CA ARG A 218 -4.27 8.71 15.61
C ARG A 218 -3.16 9.45 16.35
N ASN A 219 -2.51 8.79 17.31
CA ASN A 219 -1.53 9.38 18.20
C ASN A 219 -0.24 8.54 18.18
N PRO A 220 0.71 8.86 17.27
CA PRO A 220 2.01 8.20 17.22
C PRO A 220 2.75 8.18 18.57
N THR A 221 2.54 9.18 19.45
CA THR A 221 3.14 9.20 20.78
C THR A 221 2.62 8.06 21.66
N ALA A 222 1.32 7.75 21.61
CA ALA A 222 0.73 6.64 22.36
C ALA A 222 1.28 5.29 21.86
N TYR A 223 1.40 5.14 20.54
CA TYR A 223 2.02 3.98 19.91
C TYR A 223 3.48 3.79 20.33
N ARG A 224 4.29 4.85 20.24
CA ARG A 224 5.71 4.82 20.66
C ARG A 224 5.86 4.48 22.14
N ALA A 225 5.04 5.06 23.01
CA ALA A 225 5.04 4.78 24.44
C ALA A 225 4.76 3.29 24.75
N ARG A 226 3.84 2.65 24.03
CA ARG A 226 3.59 1.20 24.17
C ARG A 226 4.80 0.35 23.78
N LEU A 227 5.50 0.74 22.72
CA LEU A 227 6.67 0.02 22.22
C LEU A 227 7.96 0.35 22.97
N GLY A 228 7.94 1.33 23.87
CA GLY A 228 9.11 1.78 24.62
C GLY A 228 10.17 2.44 23.73
N ILE A 229 9.74 3.18 22.70
CA ILE A 229 10.59 3.93 21.76
C ILE A 229 10.34 5.43 21.82
#